data_AF-A0A6N2MHF3-F1
#
_entry.id   AF-A0A6N2MHF3-F1
#
_cell.length_a   1.000
_cell.length_b   1.000
_cell.length_c   1.000
_cell.angle_alpha   90.00
_cell.angle_beta   90.00
_cell.angle_gamma   90.00
#
_symmetry.space_group_name_H-M   'P 1'
#
loop_
_entity.id
_entity.type
_entity.pdbx_description
1 polymer ?
#
loop_
_entity_poly.entity_id
_entity_poly.type
_entity_poly.pdbx_seq_one_letter_code
_entity_poly.pdbx_strand_id
1 'polypeptide(L)'
;MSISISSLASSLSSLSFSSQISQKPNTLSFSRSKSPSLSLSPHSNSNKQPLTLRVTATVASPEATSTDLKKLVKSRLPGGFAAQPVHGTGRRKCAIARVVLQEGTGKVIINYRDAKEYLQGNPLWLQYVKVPLVTLGYESSYDVFVKAHGGGLSGQAQAISLGVARALLKVSQNHRIPLKRQGLLTRDSRVVERKKVGLKKARKAPQFSKR
;
A
#
# COMPACT_ATOMS: atom_id res chain seq x y z
N MET A 1 37.42 49.47 10.36
CA MET A 1 38.47 49.47 9.33
C MET A 1 38.13 48.40 8.31
N SER A 2 37.58 48.84 7.18
CA SER A 2 37.19 48.09 5.98
C SER A 2 38.41 47.65 5.16
N ILE A 3 38.16 46.84 4.10
CA ILE A 3 38.85 46.69 2.77
C ILE A 3 38.84 45.19 2.37
N SER A 4 37.86 44.72 1.57
CA SER A 4 37.79 44.53 0.08
C SER A 4 38.52 43.26 -0.42
N ILE A 5 37.87 42.20 -0.93
CA ILE A 5 37.26 41.95 -2.27
C ILE A 5 38.21 42.12 -3.48
N SER A 6 38.25 41.05 -4.29
CA SER A 6 38.58 40.91 -5.73
C SER A 6 40.03 40.69 -6.17
N SER A 7 40.26 39.57 -6.88
CA SER A 7 40.65 39.52 -8.32
C SER A 7 41.08 38.08 -8.70
N LEU A 8 40.28 37.36 -9.51
CA LEU A 8 40.49 37.11 -10.97
C LEU A 8 41.52 35.99 -11.25
N ALA A 9 41.09 34.79 -11.64
CA ALA A 9 40.96 34.32 -13.03
C ALA A 9 42.31 34.34 -13.79
N SER A 10 42.80 33.24 -14.38
CA SER A 10 42.35 32.75 -15.69
C SER A 10 43.30 31.64 -16.20
N SER A 11 42.87 30.99 -17.29
CA SER A 11 43.62 30.20 -18.30
C SER A 11 43.54 28.66 -18.12
N LEU A 12 42.65 27.98 -18.86
CA LEU A 12 42.75 27.60 -20.30
C LEU A 12 43.94 26.65 -20.50
N SER A 13 43.93 25.53 -21.22
CA SER A 13 43.01 24.79 -22.09
C SER A 13 43.91 23.75 -22.81
N SER A 14 43.33 22.86 -23.63
CA SER A 14 44.02 22.12 -24.71
C SER A 14 44.74 20.82 -24.24
N LEU A 15 44.66 19.62 -24.84
CA LEU A 15 44.31 19.06 -26.16
C LEU A 15 43.93 17.57 -25.94
N SER A 16 42.81 17.03 -26.44
CA SER A 16 42.51 16.47 -27.78
C SER A 16 42.91 15.00 -28.03
N PHE A 17 41.88 14.20 -28.34
CA PHE A 17 41.81 13.08 -29.30
C PHE A 17 42.76 11.86 -29.18
N SER A 18 42.18 10.69 -28.87
CA SER A 18 42.31 9.53 -29.77
C SER A 18 41.12 8.58 -29.67
N SER A 19 40.76 8.07 -30.83
CA SER A 19 39.64 7.23 -31.23
C SER A 19 39.82 5.77 -30.85
N GLN A 20 38.74 5.09 -30.45
CA GLN A 20 38.50 3.70 -30.84
C GLN A 20 37.00 3.38 -30.89
N ILE A 21 36.63 2.78 -32.02
CA ILE A 21 35.29 2.49 -32.51
C ILE A 21 34.87 1.07 -32.07
N SER A 22 33.63 0.97 -31.55
CA SER A 22 32.64 -0.11 -31.70
C SER A 22 32.99 -1.55 -31.26
N GLN A 23 32.14 -2.15 -30.41
CA GLN A 23 31.05 -3.04 -30.85
C GLN A 23 30.14 -3.52 -29.69
N LYS A 24 28.85 -3.19 -29.82
CA LYS A 24 27.57 -3.82 -29.37
C LYS A 24 27.37 -4.35 -27.92
N PRO A 25 26.19 -4.10 -27.31
CA PRO A 25 25.78 -4.68 -26.04
C PRO A 25 25.22 -6.11 -26.17
N ASN A 26 25.64 -7.00 -25.26
CA ASN A 26 25.17 -8.38 -25.13
C ASN A 26 23.65 -8.46 -24.93
N THR A 27 22.95 -9.05 -25.89
CA THR A 27 21.57 -9.51 -25.77
C THR A 27 21.55 -10.89 -25.10
N LEU A 28 21.02 -10.96 -23.88
CA LEU A 28 20.75 -12.22 -23.19
C LEU A 28 19.59 -12.96 -23.87
N SER A 29 19.88 -14.05 -24.56
CA SER A 29 18.89 -14.97 -25.12
C SER A 29 18.50 -16.03 -24.09
N PHE A 30 17.26 -15.99 -23.60
CA PHE A 30 16.68 -17.10 -22.86
C PHE A 30 16.31 -18.23 -23.84
N SER A 31 16.97 -19.38 -23.72
CA SER A 31 16.61 -20.59 -24.45
C SER A 31 15.33 -21.19 -23.85
N ARG A 32 14.33 -21.32 -24.71
CA ARG A 32 13.04 -21.96 -24.43
C ARG A 32 13.25 -23.47 -24.34
N SER A 33 13.30 -24.03 -23.13
CA SER A 33 13.32 -25.49 -22.94
C SER A 33 11.96 -26.08 -23.33
N LYS A 34 11.98 -26.94 -24.36
CA LYS A 34 10.85 -27.77 -24.79
C LYS A 34 10.45 -28.73 -23.67
N SER A 35 9.16 -28.76 -23.33
CA SER A 35 8.51 -29.81 -22.54
C SER A 35 8.46 -31.13 -23.33
N PRO A 36 8.81 -32.28 -22.75
CA PRO A 36 8.58 -33.56 -23.41
C PRO A 36 7.11 -33.98 -23.27
N SER A 37 6.52 -34.36 -24.40
CA SER A 37 5.25 -35.05 -24.51
C SER A 37 5.39 -36.49 -23.99
N LEU A 38 4.65 -36.84 -22.93
CA LEU A 38 4.52 -38.22 -22.48
C LEU A 38 3.29 -38.87 -23.13
N SER A 39 3.59 -39.99 -23.79
CA SER A 39 2.72 -40.89 -24.54
C SER A 39 1.83 -41.73 -23.63
N LEU A 40 0.58 -41.93 -24.07
CA LEU A 40 -0.34 -42.94 -23.55
C LEU A 40 0.07 -44.36 -23.99
N SER A 41 -0.07 -45.33 -23.10
CA SER A 41 -0.47 -46.70 -23.46
C SER A 41 -1.40 -47.29 -22.39
N PRO A 42 -2.34 -48.18 -22.78
CA PRO A 42 -3.46 -48.58 -21.94
C PRO A 42 -3.21 -49.92 -21.25
N HIS A 43 -3.67 -50.09 -20.01
CA HIS A 43 -4.05 -51.41 -19.52
C HIS A 43 -5.26 -51.34 -18.58
N SER A 44 -6.18 -52.26 -18.88
CA SER A 44 -7.38 -52.70 -18.20
C SER A 44 -7.20 -53.01 -16.71
N ASN A 45 -8.14 -52.62 -15.86
CA ASN A 45 -9.08 -53.61 -15.29
C ASN A 45 -10.28 -52.95 -14.57
N SER A 46 -11.36 -53.72 -14.53
CA SER A 46 -12.71 -53.43 -14.04
C SER A 46 -12.84 -53.07 -12.57
N ASN A 47 -13.62 -52.02 -12.26
CA ASN A 47 -14.75 -52.14 -11.32
C ASN A 47 -15.72 -50.94 -11.47
N LYS A 48 -16.96 -51.21 -11.89
CA LYS A 48 -18.04 -50.23 -11.93
C LYS A 48 -18.80 -50.28 -10.60
N GLN A 49 -18.78 -49.19 -9.83
CA GLN A 49 -19.90 -48.79 -8.96
C GLN A 49 -19.96 -47.26 -8.86
N PRO A 50 -21.11 -46.60 -9.10
CA PRO A 50 -21.24 -45.16 -8.87
C PRO A 50 -21.60 -44.91 -7.40
N LEU A 51 -20.63 -44.46 -6.60
CA LEU A 51 -20.92 -43.84 -5.32
C LEU A 51 -21.23 -42.37 -5.56
N THR A 52 -22.51 -42.03 -5.41
CA THR A 52 -23.02 -40.67 -5.40
C THR A 52 -22.44 -39.92 -4.19
N LEU A 53 -21.31 -39.26 -4.38
CA LEU A 53 -20.81 -38.28 -3.44
C LEU A 53 -21.72 -37.05 -3.49
N ARG A 54 -22.66 -37.01 -2.55
CA ARG A 54 -23.30 -35.79 -2.08
C ARG A 54 -22.18 -34.87 -1.58
N VAL A 55 -21.71 -33.97 -2.44
CA VAL A 55 -20.93 -32.81 -2.02
C VAL A 55 -21.89 -31.91 -1.26
N THR A 56 -21.98 -32.11 0.06
CA THR A 56 -22.42 -31.05 0.96
C THR A 56 -21.32 -29.99 0.92
N ALA A 57 -21.44 -29.08 -0.05
CA ALA A 57 -20.77 -27.81 0.01
C ALA A 57 -21.27 -27.10 1.27
N THR A 58 -20.49 -27.20 2.36
CA THR A 58 -20.60 -26.31 3.50
C THR A 58 -20.17 -24.94 3.02
N VAL A 59 -21.12 -24.23 2.44
CA VAL A 59 -21.09 -22.78 2.27
C VAL A 59 -21.07 -22.22 3.69
N ALA A 60 -19.87 -22.05 4.24
CA ALA A 60 -19.68 -21.31 5.47
C ALA A 60 -20.25 -19.90 5.25
N SER A 61 -21.37 -19.63 5.90
CA SER A 61 -22.06 -18.35 5.84
C SER A 61 -21.10 -17.23 6.27
N PRO A 62 -20.85 -16.21 5.43
CA PRO A 62 -19.95 -15.10 5.75
C PRO A 62 -20.47 -14.17 6.86
N GLU A 63 -21.67 -14.43 7.41
CA GLU A 63 -22.30 -13.52 8.37
C GLU A 63 -21.79 -13.71 9.81
N ALA A 64 -21.41 -14.94 10.20
CA ALA A 64 -20.98 -15.24 11.57
C ALA A 64 -19.70 -14.49 11.97
N THR A 65 -18.69 -14.46 11.08
CA THR A 65 -17.38 -13.82 11.35
C THR A 65 -17.49 -12.32 11.64
N SER A 66 -18.38 -11.63 10.93
CA SER A 66 -18.56 -10.18 11.07
C SER A 66 -19.12 -9.78 12.45
N THR A 67 -20.01 -10.62 13.01
CA THR A 67 -20.63 -10.35 14.31
C THR A 67 -19.62 -10.50 15.45
N ASP A 68 -18.68 -11.44 15.31
CA ASP A 68 -17.67 -11.73 16.33
C ASP A 68 -16.58 -10.66 16.36
N LEU A 69 -16.11 -10.20 15.19
CA LEU A 69 -15.16 -9.08 15.11
C LEU A 69 -15.75 -7.79 15.71
N LYS A 70 -17.05 -7.54 15.48
CA LYS A 70 -17.73 -6.38 16.07
C LYS A 70 -17.81 -6.45 17.59
N LYS A 71 -18.08 -7.63 18.16
CA LYS A 71 -18.06 -7.85 19.63
C LYS A 71 -16.65 -7.62 20.17
N LEU A 72 -15.62 -8.16 19.51
CA LEU A 72 -14.22 -7.98 19.88
C LEU A 72 -13.79 -6.51 19.88
N VAL A 73 -14.12 -5.74 18.84
CA VAL A 73 -13.78 -4.30 18.80
C VAL A 73 -14.48 -3.53 19.92
N LYS A 74 -15.75 -3.87 20.22
CA LYS A 74 -16.51 -3.19 21.28
C LYS A 74 -15.97 -3.51 22.67
N SER A 75 -15.56 -4.75 22.95
CA SER A 75 -14.99 -5.12 24.25
C SER A 75 -13.61 -4.51 24.47
N ARG A 76 -12.79 -4.43 23.42
CA ARG A 76 -11.44 -3.85 23.46
C ARG A 76 -11.42 -2.33 23.62
N LEU A 77 -12.44 -1.63 23.11
CA LEU A 77 -12.51 -0.16 23.11
C LEU A 77 -13.73 0.36 23.90
N PRO A 78 -13.70 0.34 25.24
CA PRO A 78 -14.71 1.01 26.05
C PRO A 78 -14.68 2.53 25.78
N GLY A 79 -15.84 3.19 25.74
CA GLY A 79 -15.93 4.62 25.40
C GLY A 79 -15.72 4.95 23.91
N GLY A 80 -15.53 3.95 23.06
CA GLY A 80 -15.38 4.11 21.62
C GLY A 80 -14.09 4.82 21.20
N PHE A 81 -14.03 5.26 19.93
CA PHE A 81 -12.79 5.77 19.32
C PHE A 81 -12.32 7.13 19.83
N ALA A 82 -13.19 7.91 20.46
CA ALA A 82 -12.87 9.27 20.93
C ALA A 82 -12.20 9.28 22.30
N ALA A 83 -12.58 8.34 23.18
CA ALA A 83 -12.06 8.27 24.55
C ALA A 83 -10.62 7.74 24.64
N GLN A 84 -10.12 7.11 23.58
CA GLN A 84 -8.85 6.39 23.61
C GLN A 84 -7.65 7.35 23.55
N PRO A 85 -6.63 7.16 24.39
CA PRO A 85 -5.49 8.08 24.47
C PRO A 85 -4.64 8.02 23.20
N VAL A 86 -4.33 6.81 22.73
CA VAL A 86 -3.48 6.58 21.56
C VAL A 86 -4.35 6.48 20.30
N HIS A 87 -4.71 7.65 19.78
CA HIS A 87 -5.48 7.77 18.54
C HIS A 87 -4.79 8.63 17.49
N GLY A 88 -4.95 8.27 16.23
CA GLY A 88 -4.43 8.98 15.08
C GLY A 88 -5.51 9.25 14.04
N THR A 89 -5.32 10.31 13.25
CA THR A 89 -6.19 10.62 12.12
C THR A 89 -5.38 10.77 10.86
N GLY A 90 -5.82 10.15 9.77
CA GLY A 90 -5.21 10.29 8.46
C GLY A 90 -6.24 10.64 7.40
N ARG A 91 -5.80 11.39 6.39
CA ARG A 91 -6.65 11.87 5.29
C ARG A 91 -5.87 11.85 3.99
N ARG A 92 -6.46 11.28 2.94
CA ARG A 92 -5.91 11.31 1.58
C ARG A 92 -7.04 11.40 0.56
N LYS A 93 -6.91 12.31 -0.42
CA LYS A 93 -8.00 12.64 -1.35
C LYS A 93 -9.26 12.94 -0.52
N CYS A 94 -10.37 12.26 -0.78
CA CYS A 94 -11.62 12.38 -0.01
C CYS A 94 -11.76 11.31 1.11
N ALA A 95 -10.76 10.46 1.32
CA ALA A 95 -10.79 9.41 2.34
C ALA A 95 -10.30 9.93 3.68
N ILE A 96 -11.01 9.56 4.75
CA ILE A 96 -10.71 9.89 6.14
C ILE A 96 -10.65 8.58 6.94
N ALA A 97 -9.59 8.44 7.74
CA ALA A 97 -9.40 7.31 8.64
C ALA A 97 -9.16 7.80 10.07
N ARG A 98 -9.92 7.26 11.02
CA ARG A 98 -9.70 7.39 12.47
C ARG A 98 -9.13 6.08 12.96
N VAL A 99 -7.95 6.13 13.55
CA VAL A 99 -7.17 4.97 13.98
C VAL A 99 -7.02 5.02 15.49
N VAL A 100 -7.19 3.89 16.15
CA VAL A 100 -6.81 3.68 17.54
C VAL A 100 -5.80 2.55 17.57
N LEU A 101 -4.70 2.77 18.28
CA LEU A 101 -3.72 1.74 18.57
C LEU A 101 -3.94 1.22 19.99
N GLN A 102 -3.82 -0.08 20.15
CA GLN A 102 -3.86 -0.75 21.45
C GLN A 102 -2.80 -1.84 21.46
N GLU A 103 -2.18 -2.09 22.60
CA GLU A 103 -1.25 -3.20 22.77
C GLU A 103 -1.97 -4.54 22.59
N GLY A 104 -1.36 -5.47 21.86
CA GLY A 104 -2.02 -6.71 21.47
C GLY A 104 -1.21 -7.59 20.54
N THR A 105 -1.91 -8.30 19.65
CA THR A 105 -1.39 -9.44 18.87
C THR A 105 -1.01 -9.12 17.42
N GLY A 106 -1.21 -7.89 16.95
CA GLY A 106 -0.97 -7.52 15.55
C GLY A 106 -2.21 -7.57 14.65
N LYS A 107 -3.42 -7.63 15.22
CA LYS A 107 -4.67 -7.70 14.45
C LYS A 107 -5.02 -6.33 13.89
N VAL A 108 -5.36 -6.29 12.61
CA VAL A 108 -5.79 -5.07 11.91
C VAL A 108 -7.25 -5.22 11.50
N ILE A 109 -8.13 -4.45 12.14
CA ILE A 109 -9.57 -4.47 11.89
C ILE A 109 -10.03 -3.12 11.36
N ILE A 110 -10.69 -3.13 10.21
CA ILE A 110 -11.18 -1.94 9.50
C ILE A 110 -12.69 -2.03 9.37
N ASN A 111 -13.42 -1.07 9.96
CA ASN A 111 -14.89 -1.02 9.92
C ASN A 111 -15.56 -2.35 10.32
N TYR A 112 -15.03 -3.00 11.36
CA TYR A 112 -15.49 -4.29 11.89
C TYR A 112 -15.28 -5.50 10.96
N ARG A 113 -14.40 -5.37 9.96
CA ARG A 113 -13.97 -6.45 9.08
C ARG A 113 -12.46 -6.62 9.13
N ASP A 114 -11.97 -7.77 8.75
CA ASP A 114 -10.53 -8.01 8.67
C ASP A 114 -9.89 -7.18 7.57
N ALA A 115 -8.62 -6.79 7.75
CA ALA A 115 -7.90 -5.97 6.77
C ALA A 115 -7.83 -6.63 5.39
N LYS A 116 -7.61 -7.95 5.33
CA LYS A 116 -7.54 -8.70 4.06
C LYS A 116 -8.88 -8.69 3.33
N GLU A 117 -9.99 -8.86 4.05
CA GLU A 117 -11.33 -8.83 3.49
C GLU A 117 -11.69 -7.42 3.00
N TYR A 118 -11.50 -6.40 3.85
CA TYR A 118 -11.87 -5.02 3.53
C TYR A 118 -11.08 -4.45 2.34
N LEU A 119 -9.78 -4.77 2.27
CA LEU A 119 -8.88 -4.32 1.19
C LEU A 119 -8.85 -5.28 0.00
N GLN A 120 -9.81 -6.21 -0.09
CA GLN A 120 -9.97 -7.14 -1.22
C GLN A 120 -8.71 -7.98 -1.52
N GLY A 121 -7.90 -8.25 -0.50
CA GLY A 121 -6.65 -9.01 -0.64
C GLY A 121 -5.56 -8.32 -1.47
N ASN A 122 -5.70 -7.03 -1.81
CA ASN A 122 -4.70 -6.34 -2.62
C ASN A 122 -3.38 -6.18 -1.83
N PRO A 123 -2.26 -6.77 -2.30
CA PRO A 123 -1.01 -6.78 -1.55
C PRO A 123 -0.46 -5.37 -1.31
N LEU A 124 -0.64 -4.44 -2.27
CA LEU A 124 -0.14 -3.08 -2.16
C LEU A 124 -0.88 -2.29 -1.06
N TRP A 125 -2.20 -2.46 -0.94
CA TRP A 125 -2.98 -1.75 0.07
C TRP A 125 -2.71 -2.28 1.47
N LEU A 126 -2.57 -3.61 1.60
CA LEU A 126 -2.17 -4.25 2.85
C LEU A 126 -0.77 -3.78 3.28
N GLN A 127 0.16 -3.68 2.33
CA GLN A 127 1.51 -3.19 2.60
C GLN A 127 1.48 -1.76 3.14
N TYR A 128 0.73 -0.84 2.54
CA TYR A 128 0.65 0.54 3.03
C TYR A 128 0.18 0.64 4.49
N VAL A 129 -0.76 -0.20 4.91
CA VAL A 129 -1.24 -0.23 6.30
C VAL A 129 -0.17 -0.75 7.26
N LYS A 130 0.62 -1.74 6.84
CA LYS A 130 1.66 -2.39 7.67
C LYS A 130 2.97 -1.62 7.76
N VAL A 131 3.39 -0.94 6.69
CA VAL A 131 4.67 -0.20 6.60
C VAL A 131 5.04 0.63 7.85
N PRO A 132 4.16 1.45 8.46
CA PRO A 132 4.53 2.20 9.66
C PRO A 132 4.85 1.34 10.88
N LEU A 133 4.23 0.16 11.02
CA LEU A 133 4.53 -0.81 12.08
C LEU A 133 5.82 -1.58 11.77
N VAL A 134 5.98 -2.01 10.51
CA VAL A 134 7.19 -2.71 10.02
C VAL A 134 8.44 -1.87 10.26
N THR A 135 8.36 -0.56 10.00
CA THR A 135 9.49 0.38 10.16
C THR A 135 10.04 0.40 11.59
N LEU A 136 9.19 0.13 12.59
CA LEU A 136 9.56 0.09 14.01
C LEU A 136 9.65 -1.34 14.56
N GLY A 137 9.33 -2.36 13.76
CA GLY A 137 9.29 -3.75 14.21
C GLY A 137 8.11 -4.09 15.15
N TYR A 138 7.05 -3.28 15.18
CA TYR A 138 5.91 -3.48 16.10
C TYR A 138 4.70 -4.17 15.47
N GLU A 139 4.93 -5.04 14.49
CA GLU A 139 3.85 -5.75 13.78
C GLU A 139 3.04 -6.66 14.71
N SER A 140 3.72 -7.33 15.64
CA SER A 140 3.10 -8.26 16.58
C SER A 140 2.69 -7.63 17.91
N SER A 141 3.08 -6.38 18.16
CA SER A 141 2.92 -5.72 19.46
C SER A 141 1.64 -4.91 19.59
N TYR A 142 1.09 -4.41 18.48
CA TYR A 142 -0.10 -3.54 18.50
C TYR A 142 -1.23 -4.10 17.64
N ASP A 143 -2.42 -4.10 18.21
CA ASP A 143 -3.67 -4.23 17.47
C ASP A 143 -4.10 -2.84 16.95
N VAL A 144 -4.60 -2.81 15.71
CA VAL A 144 -5.03 -1.59 15.02
C VAL A 144 -6.52 -1.66 14.74
N PHE A 145 -7.27 -0.75 15.35
CA PHE A 145 -8.70 -0.58 15.08
C PHE A 145 -8.93 0.69 14.28
N VAL A 146 -9.69 0.59 13.20
CA VAL A 146 -9.90 1.70 12.26
C VAL A 146 -11.36 1.89 11.93
N LYS A 147 -11.80 3.16 11.93
CA LYS A 147 -13.00 3.61 11.21
C LYS A 147 -12.60 4.45 10.00
N ALA A 148 -12.94 3.98 8.81
CA ALA A 148 -12.62 4.65 7.55
C ALA A 148 -13.88 4.95 6.74
N HIS A 149 -13.96 6.15 6.15
CA HIS A 149 -15.06 6.56 5.29
C HIS A 149 -14.58 7.54 4.20
N GLY A 150 -15.39 7.69 3.15
CA GLY A 150 -15.09 8.56 2.01
C GLY A 150 -14.00 8.02 1.07
N GLY A 151 -13.95 8.57 -0.15
CA GLY A 151 -13.00 8.15 -1.17
C GLY A 151 -13.16 6.69 -1.61
N GLY A 152 -12.05 6.03 -1.96
CA GLY A 152 -12.00 4.60 -2.29
C GLY A 152 -10.91 3.87 -1.50
N LEU A 153 -10.86 2.54 -1.60
CA LEU A 153 -10.03 1.66 -0.76
C LEU A 153 -8.54 2.02 -0.75
N SER A 154 -7.95 2.34 -1.91
CA SER A 154 -6.56 2.80 -2.01
C SER A 154 -6.30 4.09 -1.22
N GLY A 155 -7.23 5.05 -1.29
CA GLY A 155 -7.13 6.30 -0.54
C GLY A 155 -7.29 6.06 0.97
N GLN A 156 -8.18 5.16 1.34
CA GLN A 156 -8.39 4.76 2.73
C GLN A 156 -7.17 4.04 3.30
N ALA A 157 -6.57 3.07 2.60
CA ALA A 157 -5.36 2.37 3.04
C ALA A 157 -4.20 3.32 3.34
N GLN A 158 -4.00 4.34 2.50
CA GLN A 158 -2.96 5.35 2.73
C GLN A 158 -3.34 6.36 3.82
N ALA A 159 -4.62 6.67 3.97
CA ALA A 159 -5.10 7.44 5.12
C ALA A 159 -4.87 6.68 6.44
N ILE A 160 -5.09 5.36 6.44
CA ILE A 160 -4.80 4.50 7.59
C ILE A 160 -3.31 4.52 7.91
N SER A 161 -2.45 4.38 6.90
CA SER A 161 -0.99 4.45 7.06
C SER A 161 -0.54 5.71 7.80
N LEU A 162 -1.02 6.89 7.38
CA LEU A 162 -0.73 8.15 8.05
C LEU A 162 -1.34 8.22 9.46
N GLY A 163 -2.54 7.66 9.65
CA GLY A 163 -3.21 7.59 10.95
C GLY A 163 -2.42 6.75 11.95
N VAL A 164 -1.93 5.59 11.54
CA VAL A 164 -1.07 4.70 12.35
C VAL A 164 0.24 5.41 12.71
N ALA A 165 0.91 6.03 11.74
CA ALA A 165 2.15 6.77 11.99
C ALA A 165 1.95 7.90 13.03
N ARG A 166 0.82 8.62 12.97
CA ARG A 166 0.47 9.66 13.96
C ARG A 166 0.12 9.10 15.32
N ALA A 167 -0.53 7.94 15.38
CA ALA A 167 -0.81 7.27 16.64
C ALA A 167 0.48 6.78 17.32
N LEU A 168 1.44 6.24 16.55
CA LEU A 168 2.76 5.84 17.07
C LEU A 168 3.55 7.01 17.66
N LEU A 169 3.47 8.20 17.06
CA LEU A 169 4.09 9.40 17.64
C LEU A 169 3.50 9.78 19.01
N LYS A 170 2.22 9.50 19.24
CA LYS A 170 1.60 9.75 20.54
C LYS A 170 2.04 8.75 21.61
N VAL A 171 2.43 7.53 21.21
CA VAL A 171 3.00 6.54 22.13
C VAL A 171 4.38 7.01 22.59
N SER A 172 5.26 7.34 21.65
CA SER A 172 6.57 7.89 21.96
C SER A 172 7.08 8.80 20.86
N GLN A 173 7.58 9.96 21.26
CA GLN A 173 8.10 10.97 20.35
C GLN A 173 9.44 10.54 19.71
N ASN A 174 10.12 9.54 20.27
CA ASN A 174 11.39 9.00 19.77
C ASN A 174 11.25 8.37 18.38
N HIS A 175 10.04 7.89 18.04
CA HIS A 175 9.75 7.29 16.74
C HIS A 175 9.71 8.31 15.58
N ARG A 176 9.83 9.60 15.86
CA ARG A 176 9.75 10.65 14.82
C ARG A 176 10.87 10.55 13.79
N ILE A 177 12.10 10.25 14.20
CA ILE A 177 13.26 10.19 13.30
C ILE A 177 13.09 9.07 12.26
N PRO A 178 12.84 7.79 12.64
CA PRO A 178 12.67 6.72 11.66
C PRO A 178 11.44 6.94 10.75
N LEU A 179 10.30 7.38 11.31
CA LEU A 179 9.09 7.63 10.53
C LEU A 179 9.24 8.80 9.54
N LYS A 180 9.98 9.84 9.92
CA LYS A 180 10.28 10.99 9.04
C LYS A 180 11.25 10.59 7.93
N ARG A 181 12.27 9.79 8.23
CA ARG A 181 13.23 9.29 7.22
C ARG A 181 12.53 8.48 6.13
N GLN A 182 11.52 7.68 6.50
CA GLN A 182 10.69 6.91 5.56
C GLN A 182 9.56 7.73 4.89
N GLY A 183 9.41 9.02 5.23
CA GLY A 183 8.40 9.90 4.63
C GLY A 183 6.94 9.61 5.04
N LEU A 184 6.71 8.86 6.12
CA LEU A 184 5.38 8.37 6.51
C LEU A 184 4.50 9.40 7.23
N LEU A 185 5.10 10.49 7.72
CA LEU A 185 4.41 11.55 8.44
C LEU A 185 3.85 12.64 7.51
N THR A 186 4.30 12.67 6.26
CA THR A 186 3.90 13.68 5.29
C THR A 186 2.54 13.33 4.70
N ARG A 187 1.59 14.25 4.81
CA ARG A 187 0.31 14.12 4.11
C ARG A 187 0.53 14.36 2.62
N ASP A 188 0.13 13.42 1.78
CA ASP A 188 0.10 13.64 0.34
C ASP A 188 -1.03 14.63 -0.03
N SER A 189 -0.62 15.80 -0.52
CA SER A 189 -1.49 16.91 -0.90
C SER A 189 -2.12 16.75 -2.28
N ARG A 190 -1.73 15.74 -3.07
CA ARG A 190 -2.23 15.55 -4.44
C ARG A 190 -3.71 15.18 -4.43
N VAL A 191 -4.53 16.03 -5.06
CA VAL A 191 -5.98 15.85 -5.23
C VAL A 191 -6.33 15.94 -6.71
N VAL A 192 -7.49 15.42 -7.10
CA VAL A 192 -7.98 15.51 -8.48
C VAL A 192 -8.20 16.97 -8.84
N GLU A 193 -7.52 17.43 -9.89
CA GLU A 193 -7.73 18.76 -10.45
C GLU A 193 -9.15 18.88 -11.03
N ARG A 194 -9.80 20.02 -10.79
CA ARG A 194 -11.13 20.31 -11.35
C ARG A 194 -11.09 20.34 -12.88
N LYS A 195 -12.24 20.08 -13.52
CA LYS A 195 -12.43 20.35 -14.95
C LYS A 195 -12.35 21.87 -15.19
N LYS A 196 -11.60 22.26 -16.21
CA LYS A 196 -11.50 23.64 -16.69
C LYS A 196 -12.46 23.82 -17.87
N VAL A 197 -13.06 25.01 -17.99
CA VAL A 197 -14.01 25.33 -19.08
C VAL A 197 -13.27 25.24 -20.42
N GLY A 198 -13.95 24.77 -21.47
CA GLY A 198 -13.36 24.54 -22.80
C GLY A 198 -12.52 23.26 -22.93
N LEU A 199 -12.21 22.56 -21.83
CA LEU A 199 -11.44 21.31 -21.84
C LEU A 199 -12.35 20.09 -21.58
N LYS A 200 -12.02 18.93 -22.17
CA LYS A 200 -12.76 17.66 -21.95
C LYS A 200 -12.56 17.12 -20.53
N LYS A 201 -11.38 17.32 -19.93
CA LYS A 201 -11.04 16.98 -18.53
C LYS A 201 -10.22 18.12 -17.90
N ALA A 202 -9.49 17.88 -16.81
CA ALA A 202 -8.64 18.89 -16.17
C ALA A 202 -7.62 19.54 -17.13
N ARG A 203 -6.95 18.74 -17.97
CA ARG A 203 -5.92 19.20 -18.91
C ARG A 203 -6.11 18.69 -20.35
N LYS A 204 -7.09 17.82 -20.60
CA LYS A 204 -7.32 17.23 -21.93
C LYS A 204 -8.10 18.20 -22.83
N ALA A 205 -7.44 18.72 -23.86
CA ALA A 205 -8.09 19.49 -24.93
C ALA A 205 -8.97 18.61 -25.83
N PRO A 206 -10.06 19.15 -26.38
CA PRO A 206 -10.71 18.53 -27.52
C PRO A 206 -9.73 18.47 -28.70
N GLN A 207 -9.93 17.49 -29.59
CA GLN A 207 -9.23 17.47 -30.86
C GLN A 207 -9.71 18.68 -31.66
N PHE A 208 -8.78 19.42 -32.27
CA PHE A 208 -9.10 20.53 -33.16
C PHE A 208 -8.30 20.37 -34.45
N SER A 209 -8.92 20.62 -35.61
CA SER A 209 -8.20 20.83 -36.86
C SER A 209 -7.90 22.32 -37.00
N LYS A 210 -6.69 22.66 -37.43
CA LYS A 210 -6.32 24.06 -37.70
C LYS A 210 -6.94 24.57 -39.01
N ARG A 211 -7.32 23.67 -39.91
CA ARG A 211 -7.90 23.92 -41.23
C ARG A 211 -8.88 22.82 -41.58
#